data_AF-A0A564ZAI5-F1
#
_entry.id   AF-A0A564ZAI5-F1
#
_cell.length_a   1.000
_cell.length_b   1.000
_cell.length_c   1.000
_cell.angle_alpha   90.00
_cell.angle_beta   90.00
_cell.angle_gamma   90.00
#
_symmetry.space_group_name_H-M   'P 1'
#
loop_
_entity.id
_entity.type
_entity.pdbx_description
1 polymer ?
#
loop_
_entity_poly.entity_id
_entity_poly.type
_entity_poly.pdbx_seq_one_letter_code
_entity_poly.pdbx_strand_id
1 'polypeptide(L)'
;MDQFKRSEALKVKEKANRERGELYHRSLCLRYFGYLPWRNYVQQQRNNELYACRCDQIRIQRVHFLAWHRLIQEISARKQAMAEVCYRRILSRRIIYAFSETVRNRQNLIKKASKFYEKHLMKMCLVNWLKSHKEIQTENHYKNLKVMIFFERTTKRKCFEQMRRFVSISQAEKERERRLANLRLKILDIVPDFQPCFSVE
;
A
#
# COMPACT_ATOMS: atom_id res chain seq x y z
N MET A 1 -66.92 -119.30 50.88
CA MET A 1 -67.37 -118.55 49.67
C MET A 1 -67.03 -117.05 49.70
N ASP A 2 -66.89 -116.41 50.86
CA ASP A 2 -66.61 -114.95 50.94
C ASP A 2 -65.19 -114.51 50.56
N GLN A 3 -64.17 -115.34 50.77
CA GLN A 3 -62.79 -114.98 50.45
C GLN A 3 -62.53 -114.91 48.92
N PHE A 4 -63.21 -115.74 48.13
CA PHE A 4 -63.06 -115.78 46.68
C PHE A 4 -63.66 -114.53 46.02
N LYS A 5 -64.88 -114.13 46.43
CA LYS A 5 -65.53 -112.89 45.97
C LYS A 5 -64.73 -111.63 46.33
N ARG A 6 -64.06 -111.61 47.50
CA ARG A 6 -63.15 -110.52 47.89
C ARG A 6 -61.90 -110.47 47.00
N SER A 7 -61.31 -111.62 46.66
CA SER A 7 -60.13 -111.69 45.79
C SER A 7 -60.41 -111.26 44.35
N GLU A 8 -61.61 -111.56 43.84
CA GLU A 8 -62.04 -111.17 42.51
C GLU A 8 -62.39 -109.67 42.44
N ALA A 9 -63.06 -109.13 43.46
CA ALA A 9 -63.30 -107.70 43.60
C ALA A 9 -61.99 -106.88 43.70
N LEU A 10 -60.96 -107.44 44.35
CA LEU A 10 -59.63 -106.83 44.42
C LEU A 10 -58.96 -106.77 43.04
N LYS A 11 -58.99 -107.85 42.26
CA LYS A 11 -58.44 -107.89 40.90
C LYS A 11 -59.13 -106.91 39.95
N VAL A 12 -60.46 -106.80 40.03
CA VAL A 12 -61.23 -105.81 39.25
C VAL A 12 -60.84 -104.39 39.65
N LYS A 13 -60.68 -104.11 40.94
CA LYS A 13 -60.24 -102.80 41.44
C LYS A 13 -58.81 -102.46 41.00
N GLU A 14 -57.89 -103.43 41.02
CA GLU A 14 -56.52 -103.27 40.54
C GLU A 14 -56.46 -103.02 39.03
N LYS A 15 -57.29 -103.70 38.24
CA LYS A 15 -57.39 -103.46 36.79
C LYS A 15 -57.94 -102.06 36.50
N ALA A 16 -59.02 -101.66 37.18
CA ALA A 16 -59.57 -100.31 37.07
C ALA A 16 -58.58 -99.22 37.52
N ASN A 17 -57.75 -99.48 38.53
CA ASN A 17 -56.70 -98.55 38.97
C ASN A 17 -55.55 -98.46 37.94
N ARG A 18 -55.18 -99.56 37.29
CA ARG A 18 -54.18 -99.55 36.20
C ARG A 18 -54.68 -98.76 34.99
N GLU A 19 -55.91 -99.01 34.54
CA GLU A 19 -56.52 -98.27 33.44
C GLU A 19 -56.61 -96.76 33.75
N ARG A 20 -56.97 -96.38 34.99
CA ARG A 20 -56.92 -94.98 35.44
C ARG A 20 -55.50 -94.41 35.43
N GLY A 21 -54.51 -95.20 35.86
CA GLY A 21 -53.09 -94.82 35.84
C GLY A 21 -52.58 -94.58 34.42
N GLU A 22 -52.94 -95.43 33.47
CA GLU A 22 -52.60 -95.30 32.05
C GLU A 22 -53.27 -94.10 31.39
N LEU A 23 -54.56 -93.88 31.66
CA LEU A 23 -55.28 -92.69 31.19
C LEU A 23 -54.68 -91.40 31.77
N TYR A 24 -54.32 -91.42 33.06
CA TYR A 24 -53.65 -90.30 33.71
C TYR A 24 -52.27 -90.04 33.08
N HIS A 25 -51.46 -91.08 32.87
CA HIS A 25 -50.15 -90.97 32.21
C HIS A 25 -50.28 -90.43 30.79
N ARG A 26 -51.24 -90.95 30.00
CA ARG A 26 -51.54 -90.45 28.66
C ARG A 26 -51.94 -88.97 28.67
N SER A 27 -52.76 -88.56 29.64
CA SER A 27 -53.16 -87.15 29.79
C SER A 27 -51.96 -86.24 30.11
N LEU A 28 -51.03 -86.70 30.95
CA LEU A 28 -49.80 -85.99 31.27
C LEU A 28 -48.90 -85.89 30.04
N CYS A 29 -48.71 -86.98 29.30
CA CYS A 29 -47.91 -86.97 28.08
C CYS A 29 -48.47 -86.00 27.03
N LEU A 30 -49.79 -86.02 26.80
CA LEU A 30 -50.43 -85.07 25.87
C LEU A 30 -50.30 -83.62 26.34
N ARG A 31 -50.35 -83.36 27.65
CA ARG A 31 -50.18 -82.01 28.19
C ARG A 31 -48.75 -81.51 28.07
N TYR A 32 -47.77 -82.29 28.54
CA TYR A 32 -46.38 -81.86 28.68
C TYR A 32 -45.55 -82.04 27.42
N PHE A 33 -45.85 -83.03 26.58
CA PHE A 33 -45.12 -83.27 25.32
C PHE A 33 -45.91 -82.87 24.07
N GLY A 34 -47.23 -82.63 24.18
CA GLY A 34 -48.07 -82.15 23.08
C GLY A 34 -48.42 -80.67 23.21
N TYR A 35 -49.39 -80.36 24.08
CA TYR A 35 -50.04 -79.05 24.15
C TYR A 35 -49.12 -77.93 24.64
N LEU A 36 -48.40 -78.12 25.75
CA LEU A 36 -47.55 -77.07 26.32
C LEU A 36 -46.39 -76.66 25.38
N PRO A 37 -45.63 -77.60 24.78
CA PRO A 37 -44.61 -77.26 23.80
C PRO A 37 -45.21 -76.54 22.58
N TRP A 38 -46.34 -77.02 22.05
CA TRP A 38 -47.00 -76.37 20.91
C TRP A 38 -47.47 -74.95 21.25
N ARG A 39 -48.09 -74.74 22.41
CA ARG A 39 -48.50 -73.41 22.89
C ARG A 39 -47.29 -72.48 23.04
N ASN A 40 -46.20 -72.96 23.62
CA ASN A 40 -44.98 -72.18 23.79
C ASN A 40 -44.35 -71.84 22.45
N TYR A 41 -44.31 -72.78 21.51
CA TYR A 41 -43.83 -72.56 20.15
C TYR A 41 -44.65 -71.49 19.42
N VAL A 42 -45.98 -71.57 19.47
CA VAL A 42 -46.86 -70.57 18.86
C VAL A 42 -46.65 -69.19 19.49
N GLN A 43 -46.49 -69.11 20.82
CA GLN A 43 -46.20 -67.85 21.49
C GLN A 43 -44.81 -67.29 21.10
N GLN A 44 -43.80 -68.14 21.02
CA GLN A 44 -42.45 -67.75 20.60
C GLN A 44 -42.46 -67.27 19.15
N GLN A 45 -43.18 -67.94 18.26
CA GLN A 45 -43.32 -67.54 16.87
C GLN A 45 -43.94 -66.14 16.75
N ARG A 46 -45.03 -65.87 17.48
CA ARG A 46 -45.64 -64.53 17.54
C ARG A 46 -44.67 -63.47 18.06
N ASN A 47 -43.91 -63.78 19.11
CA ASN A 47 -42.92 -62.87 19.67
C ASN A 47 -41.79 -62.57 18.66
N ASN A 48 -41.33 -63.60 17.93
CA ASN A 48 -40.29 -63.47 16.90
C ASN A 48 -40.78 -62.61 15.73
N GLU A 49 -42.03 -62.79 15.30
CA GLU A 49 -42.64 -61.97 14.25
C GLU A 49 -42.70 -60.49 14.66
N LEU A 50 -43.15 -60.20 15.88
CA LEU A 50 -43.17 -58.82 16.40
C LEU A 50 -41.76 -58.23 16.48
N TYR A 51 -40.78 -59.02 16.93
CA TYR A 51 -39.39 -58.59 16.98
C TYR A 51 -38.84 -58.30 15.58
N ALA A 52 -39.09 -59.17 14.60
CA ALA A 52 -38.69 -58.97 13.21
C ALA A 52 -39.29 -57.70 12.61
N CYS A 53 -40.59 -57.45 12.81
CA CYS A 53 -41.26 -56.22 12.39
C CYS A 53 -40.61 -54.97 13.01
N ARG A 54 -40.29 -55.01 14.30
CA ARG A 54 -39.61 -53.89 14.99
C ARG A 54 -38.21 -53.66 14.44
N CYS A 55 -37.44 -54.71 14.23
CA CYS A 55 -36.11 -54.63 13.63
C CYS A 55 -36.17 -54.05 12.21
N ASP A 56 -37.15 -54.48 11.41
CA ASP A 56 -37.33 -53.95 10.07
C ASP A 56 -37.70 -52.46 10.08
N GLN A 57 -38.61 -52.05 10.96
CA GLN A 57 -38.99 -50.65 11.13
C GLN A 57 -37.76 -49.78 11.48
N ILE A 58 -36.92 -50.23 12.42
CA ILE A 58 -35.68 -49.52 12.79
C ILE A 58 -34.71 -49.48 11.61
N ARG A 59 -34.55 -50.59 10.88
CA ARG A 59 -33.70 -50.66 9.69
C ARG A 59 -34.14 -49.65 8.64
N ILE A 60 -35.42 -49.62 8.30
CA ILE A 60 -36.00 -48.69 7.32
C ILE A 60 -35.79 -47.24 7.78
N GLN A 61 -36.11 -46.90 9.02
CA GLN A 61 -35.90 -45.56 9.57
C GLN A 61 -34.43 -45.14 9.50
N ARG A 62 -33.51 -46.04 9.88
CA ARG A 62 -32.07 -45.76 9.85
C ARG A 62 -31.56 -45.52 8.43
N VAL A 63 -32.02 -46.29 7.44
CA VAL A 63 -31.62 -46.10 6.03
C VAL A 63 -32.03 -44.70 5.55
N HIS A 64 -33.27 -44.29 5.80
CA HIS A 64 -33.76 -42.98 5.39
C HIS A 64 -33.03 -41.85 6.12
N PHE A 65 -32.81 -41.99 7.42
CA PHE A 65 -32.10 -41.00 8.21
C PHE A 65 -30.64 -40.84 7.75
N LEU A 66 -29.94 -41.95 7.45
CA LEU A 66 -28.58 -41.90 6.92
C LEU A 66 -28.52 -41.30 5.52
N ALA A 67 -29.48 -41.62 4.65
CA ALA A 67 -29.56 -41.02 3.32
C ALA A 67 -29.79 -39.50 3.40
N TRP A 68 -30.73 -39.08 4.25
CA TRP A 68 -30.97 -37.66 4.52
C TRP A 68 -29.73 -36.97 5.10
N HIS A 69 -29.08 -37.58 6.08
CA HIS A 69 -27.88 -37.03 6.69
C HIS A 69 -26.74 -36.83 5.66
N ARG A 70 -26.50 -37.82 4.79
CA ARG A 70 -25.51 -37.71 3.71
C ARG A 70 -25.85 -36.58 2.76
N LEU A 71 -27.11 -36.46 2.34
CA LEU A 71 -27.55 -35.38 1.46
C LEU A 71 -27.31 -34.00 2.10
N ILE A 72 -27.63 -33.82 3.39
CA ILE A 72 -27.39 -32.58 4.11
C ILE A 72 -25.88 -32.28 4.22
N GLN A 73 -25.06 -33.29 4.49
CA GLN A 73 -23.60 -33.14 4.51
C GLN A 73 -23.04 -32.69 3.15
N GLU A 74 -23.51 -33.30 2.05
CA GLU A 74 -23.08 -32.90 0.70
C GLU A 74 -23.49 -31.46 0.37
N ILE A 75 -24.74 -31.07 0.67
CA ILE A 75 -25.22 -29.70 0.46
C ILE A 75 -24.40 -28.71 1.29
N SER A 76 -24.14 -29.04 2.55
CA SER A 76 -23.32 -28.21 3.45
C SER A 76 -21.90 -28.05 2.92
N ALA A 77 -21.25 -29.15 2.52
CA ALA A 77 -19.90 -29.14 1.95
C ALA A 77 -19.82 -28.28 0.68
N ARG A 78 -20.82 -28.38 -0.21
CA ARG A 78 -20.90 -27.53 -1.42
C ARG A 78 -21.04 -26.06 -1.08
N LYS A 79 -21.93 -25.71 -0.14
CA LYS A 79 -22.10 -24.32 0.32
C LYS A 79 -20.82 -23.77 0.94
N GLN A 80 -20.14 -24.57 1.77
CA GLN A 80 -18.88 -24.20 2.39
C GLN A 80 -17.78 -23.97 1.35
N ALA A 81 -17.64 -24.87 0.37
CA ALA A 81 -16.68 -24.69 -0.73
C ALA A 81 -16.96 -23.42 -1.55
N MET A 82 -18.23 -23.11 -1.84
CA MET A 82 -18.61 -21.87 -2.50
C MET A 82 -18.28 -20.63 -1.65
N ALA A 83 -18.57 -20.68 -0.35
CA ALA A 83 -18.26 -19.60 0.58
C ALA A 83 -16.75 -19.33 0.66
N GLU A 84 -15.93 -20.38 0.71
CA GLU A 84 -14.47 -20.28 0.70
C GLU A 84 -13.93 -19.65 -0.58
N VAL A 85 -14.42 -20.07 -1.75
CA VAL A 85 -14.02 -19.48 -3.04
C VAL A 85 -14.40 -17.99 -3.09
N CYS A 86 -15.62 -17.64 -2.68
CA CYS A 86 -16.08 -16.25 -2.60
C CYS A 86 -15.21 -15.43 -1.63
N TYR A 87 -14.93 -15.96 -0.45
CA TYR A 87 -14.10 -15.31 0.55
C TYR A 87 -12.68 -15.06 0.03
N ARG A 88 -12.04 -16.06 -0.56
CA ARG A 88 -10.70 -15.93 -1.18
C ARG A 88 -10.70 -14.87 -2.28
N ARG A 89 -11.75 -14.79 -3.10
CA ARG A 89 -11.88 -13.78 -4.16
C ARG A 89 -12.07 -12.36 -3.61
N ILE A 90 -12.84 -12.20 -2.54
CA ILE A 90 -13.01 -10.90 -1.87
C ILE A 90 -11.68 -10.46 -1.25
N LEU A 91 -10.99 -11.38 -0.56
CA LEU A 91 -9.71 -11.11 0.06
C LEU A 91 -8.65 -10.71 -0.97
N SER A 92 -8.55 -11.45 -2.09
CA SER A 92 -7.59 -11.12 -3.16
C SER A 92 -7.85 -9.74 -3.75
N ARG A 93 -9.11 -9.39 -4.03
CA ARG A 93 -9.50 -8.04 -4.51
C ARG A 93 -9.10 -6.96 -3.50
N ARG A 94 -9.33 -7.18 -2.21
CA ARG A 94 -8.98 -6.23 -1.16
C ARG A 94 -7.47 -6.00 -1.09
N ILE A 95 -6.68 -7.06 -1.18
CA ILE A 95 -5.21 -6.99 -1.17
C ILE A 95 -4.70 -6.25 -2.41
N ILE A 96 -5.20 -6.60 -3.60
CA ILE A 96 -4.81 -5.94 -4.86
C ILE A 96 -5.17 -4.45 -4.81
N TYR A 97 -6.36 -4.10 -4.32
CA TYR A 97 -6.77 -2.71 -4.19
C TYR A 97 -5.87 -1.94 -3.22
N ALA A 98 -5.64 -2.50 -2.02
CA ALA A 98 -4.75 -1.88 -1.03
C ALA A 98 -3.34 -1.69 -1.58
N PHE A 99 -2.79 -2.67 -2.30
CA PHE A 99 -1.49 -2.57 -2.96
C PHE A 99 -1.48 -1.51 -4.06
N SER A 100 -2.52 -1.45 -4.90
CA SER A 100 -2.61 -0.42 -5.94
C SER A 100 -2.66 0.99 -5.35
N GLU A 101 -3.32 1.15 -4.21
CA GLU A 101 -3.44 2.43 -3.51
C GLU A 101 -2.11 2.83 -2.86
N THR A 102 -1.37 1.89 -2.26
CA THR A 102 -0.04 2.19 -1.72
C THR A 102 0.96 2.58 -2.82
N VAL A 103 0.92 1.89 -3.96
CA VAL A 103 1.74 2.24 -5.14
C VAL A 103 1.40 3.63 -5.66
N ARG A 104 0.11 3.94 -5.82
CA ARG A 104 -0.37 5.27 -6.24
C ARG A 104 0.09 6.36 -5.28
N ASN A 105 -0.05 6.14 -3.98
CA ASN A 105 0.38 7.09 -2.95
C ASN A 105 1.89 7.31 -2.97
N ARG A 106 2.68 6.25 -3.13
CA ARG A 106 4.14 6.36 -3.30
C ARG A 106 4.50 7.19 -4.53
N GLN A 107 3.87 6.96 -5.68
CA GLN A 107 4.11 7.73 -6.90
C GLN A 107 3.76 9.21 -6.72
N ASN A 108 2.65 9.51 -6.04
CA ASN A 108 2.25 10.89 -5.74
C ASN A 108 3.25 11.59 -4.81
N LEU A 109 3.76 10.88 -3.80
CA LEU A 109 4.80 11.41 -2.90
C LEU A 109 6.11 11.70 -3.65
N ILE A 110 6.55 10.80 -4.54
CA ILE A 110 7.73 11.02 -5.37
C ILE A 110 7.53 12.26 -6.25
N LYS A 111 6.39 12.40 -6.94
CA LYS A 111 6.09 13.58 -7.76
C LYS A 111 6.11 14.88 -6.95
N LYS A 112 5.55 14.87 -5.73
CA LYS A 112 5.58 16.02 -4.83
C LYS A 112 7.01 16.36 -4.39
N ALA A 113 7.81 15.35 -4.03
CA ALA A 113 9.20 15.51 -3.64
C ALA A 113 10.05 16.07 -4.80
N SER A 114 9.89 15.55 -6.01
CA SER A 114 10.60 16.06 -7.21
C SER A 114 10.26 17.53 -7.48
N LYS A 115 8.96 17.89 -7.47
CA LYS A 115 8.55 19.30 -7.66
C LYS A 115 9.08 20.21 -6.55
N PHE A 116 9.10 19.73 -5.31
CA PHE A 116 9.67 20.49 -4.19
C PHE A 116 11.17 20.71 -4.39
N TYR A 117 11.90 19.65 -4.75
CA TYR A 117 13.34 19.70 -4.98
C TYR A 117 13.69 20.65 -6.13
N GLU A 118 12.96 20.57 -7.25
CA GLU A 118 13.15 21.47 -8.40
C GLU A 118 12.95 22.94 -8.02
N LYS A 119 11.84 23.26 -7.32
CA LYS A 119 11.57 24.61 -6.84
C LYS A 119 12.64 25.10 -5.86
N HIS A 120 13.07 24.22 -4.95
CA HIS A 120 14.11 24.54 -3.98
C HIS A 120 15.45 24.81 -4.67
N LEU A 121 15.84 23.96 -5.62
CA LEU A 121 17.06 24.12 -6.41
C LEU A 121 17.03 25.42 -7.22
N MET A 122 15.93 25.71 -7.91
CA MET A 122 15.76 26.97 -8.65
C MET A 122 15.89 28.18 -7.73
N LYS A 123 15.28 28.16 -6.55
CA LYS A 123 15.43 29.22 -5.54
C LYS A 123 16.91 29.37 -5.13
N MET A 124 17.60 28.28 -4.83
CA MET A 124 19.01 28.31 -4.44
C MET A 124 19.91 28.88 -5.55
N CYS A 125 19.69 28.45 -6.80
CA CYS A 125 20.41 28.98 -7.95
C CYS A 125 20.18 30.49 -8.13
N LEU A 126 18.93 30.95 -8.03
CA LEU A 126 18.60 32.38 -8.14
C LEU A 126 19.21 33.21 -7.02
N VAL A 127 19.18 32.71 -5.78
CA VAL A 127 19.80 33.38 -4.63
C VAL A 127 21.31 33.50 -4.82
N ASN A 128 21.96 32.41 -5.23
CA ASN A 128 23.40 32.40 -5.49
C ASN A 128 23.77 33.32 -6.66
N TRP A 129 23.00 33.29 -7.75
CA TRP A 129 23.21 34.18 -8.89
C TRP A 129 23.09 35.66 -8.49
N LEU A 130 22.06 36.02 -7.72
CA LEU A 130 21.88 37.38 -7.23
C LEU A 130 23.02 37.81 -6.31
N LYS A 131 23.53 36.90 -5.48
CA LYS A 131 24.71 37.15 -4.63
C LYS A 131 25.95 37.43 -5.50
N SER A 132 26.25 36.55 -6.46
CA SER A 132 27.40 36.74 -7.36
C SER A 132 27.27 38.01 -8.21
N HIS A 133 26.07 38.33 -8.70
CA HIS A 133 25.84 39.58 -9.43
C HIS A 133 26.14 40.81 -8.56
N LYS A 134 25.70 40.81 -7.30
CA LYS A 134 26.02 41.89 -6.35
C LYS A 134 27.52 41.99 -6.09
N GLU A 135 28.22 40.88 -5.94
CA GLU A 135 29.68 40.85 -5.76
C GLU A 135 30.41 41.43 -6.99
N ILE A 136 29.99 41.08 -8.21
CA ILE A 136 30.55 41.65 -9.44
C ILE A 136 30.23 43.14 -9.54
N GLN A 137 29.01 43.55 -9.18
CA GLN A 137 28.60 44.95 -9.22
C GLN A 137 29.43 45.80 -8.25
N THR A 138 29.66 45.32 -7.03
CA THR A 138 30.51 46.03 -6.06
C THR A 138 31.96 46.08 -6.55
N GLU A 139 32.51 44.99 -7.08
CA GLU A 139 33.87 44.97 -7.63
C GLU A 139 34.02 45.96 -8.79
N ASN A 140 33.07 45.99 -9.73
CA ASN A 140 33.06 46.93 -10.85
C ASN A 140 32.93 48.38 -10.36
N HIS A 141 32.11 48.64 -9.34
CA HIS A 141 32.02 49.97 -8.73
C HIS A 141 33.39 50.43 -8.19
N TYR A 142 34.09 49.57 -7.45
CA TYR A 142 35.44 49.87 -6.97
C TYR A 142 36.45 50.09 -8.12
N LYS A 143 36.39 49.27 -9.18
CA LYS A 143 37.24 49.46 -10.38
C LYS A 143 36.96 50.81 -11.05
N ASN A 144 35.69 51.16 -11.23
CA ASN A 144 35.29 52.44 -11.84
C ASN A 144 35.76 53.63 -11.00
N LEU A 145 35.64 53.58 -9.68
CA LEU A 145 36.17 54.62 -8.78
C LEU A 145 37.68 54.80 -8.97
N LYS A 146 38.44 53.69 -9.05
CA LYS A 146 39.89 53.76 -9.31
C LYS A 146 40.20 54.41 -10.66
N VAL A 147 39.46 54.05 -11.71
CA VAL A 147 39.62 54.65 -13.05
C VAL A 147 39.31 56.14 -13.03
N MET A 148 38.24 56.57 -12.36
CA MET A 148 37.90 57.99 -12.23
C MET A 148 39.01 58.78 -11.53
N ILE A 149 39.53 58.28 -10.40
CA ILE A 149 40.65 58.92 -9.69
C ILE A 149 41.90 58.99 -10.57
N PHE A 150 42.21 57.91 -11.29
CA PHE A 150 43.35 57.89 -12.22
C PHE A 150 43.17 58.91 -13.35
N PHE A 151 41.99 58.98 -13.95
CA PHE A 151 41.70 59.90 -15.04
C PHE A 151 41.74 61.37 -14.58
N GLU A 152 41.19 61.67 -13.40
CA GLU A 152 41.24 63.00 -12.79
C GLU A 152 42.70 63.43 -12.55
N ARG A 153 43.50 62.56 -11.93
CA ARG A 153 44.94 62.81 -11.70
C ARG A 153 45.69 63.03 -13.01
N THR A 154 45.42 62.20 -14.02
CA THR A 154 46.06 62.29 -15.34
C THR A 154 45.67 63.59 -16.05
N THR A 155 44.40 63.97 -16.01
CA THR A 155 43.90 65.22 -16.61
C THR A 155 44.51 66.45 -15.92
N LYS A 156 44.52 66.49 -14.58
CA LYS A 156 45.18 67.57 -13.83
C LYS A 156 46.67 67.68 -14.19
N ARG A 157 47.37 66.54 -14.24
CA ARG A 157 48.79 66.49 -14.63
C ARG A 157 49.01 67.03 -16.04
N LYS A 158 48.22 66.56 -17.03
CA LYS A 158 48.31 67.04 -18.42
C LYS A 158 48.05 68.55 -18.51
N CYS A 159 47.03 69.06 -17.81
CA CYS A 159 46.72 70.50 -17.78
C CYS A 159 47.90 71.31 -17.22
N PHE A 160 48.50 70.84 -16.11
CA PHE A 160 49.68 71.47 -15.52
C PHE A 160 50.89 71.46 -16.45
N GLU A 161 51.13 70.35 -17.16
CA GLU A 161 52.19 70.24 -18.16
C GLU A 161 51.97 71.22 -19.32
N GLN A 162 50.73 71.39 -19.80
CA GLN A 162 50.40 72.37 -20.84
C GLN A 162 50.53 73.81 -20.34
N MET A 163 50.07 74.14 -19.13
CA MET A 163 50.29 75.47 -18.52
C MET A 163 51.78 75.81 -18.45
N ARG A 164 52.63 74.85 -18.04
CA ARG A 164 54.07 75.06 -17.97
C ARG A 164 54.67 75.35 -19.36
N ARG A 165 54.23 74.64 -20.39
CA ARG A 165 54.64 74.89 -21.79
C ARG A 165 54.14 76.25 -22.28
N PHE A 166 52.90 76.61 -21.96
CA PHE A 166 52.34 77.91 -22.32
C PHE A 166 53.14 79.07 -21.71
N VAL A 167 53.58 78.96 -20.45
CA VAL A 167 54.45 79.99 -19.84
C VAL A 167 55.74 80.18 -20.65
N SER A 168 56.40 79.10 -21.05
CA SER A 168 57.60 79.21 -21.90
C SER A 168 57.32 79.81 -23.27
N ILE A 169 56.19 79.47 -23.91
CA ILE A 169 55.78 80.02 -25.20
C ILE A 169 55.45 81.51 -25.05
N SER A 170 54.68 81.89 -24.03
CA SER A 170 54.29 83.28 -23.76
C SER A 170 55.51 84.16 -23.45
N GLN A 171 56.52 83.64 -22.74
CA GLN A 171 57.78 84.35 -22.56
C GLN A 171 58.53 84.55 -23.89
N ALA A 172 58.57 83.54 -24.75
CA ALA A 172 59.16 83.64 -26.08
C ALA A 172 58.39 84.62 -26.99
N GLU A 173 57.06 84.64 -26.94
CA GLU A 173 56.21 85.59 -27.67
C GLU A 173 56.44 87.03 -27.18
N LYS A 174 56.48 87.26 -25.86
CA LYS A 174 56.81 88.57 -25.28
C LYS A 174 58.21 89.06 -25.67
N GLU A 175 59.18 88.16 -25.72
CA GLU A 175 60.54 88.48 -26.16
C GLU A 175 60.58 88.80 -27.67
N ARG A 176 59.81 88.07 -28.48
CA ARG A 176 59.62 88.36 -29.90
C ARG A 176 58.95 89.72 -30.11
N GLU A 177 57.91 90.04 -29.36
CA GLU A 177 57.24 91.35 -29.39
C GLU A 177 58.18 92.47 -28.97
N ARG A 178 59.00 92.29 -27.91
CA ARG A 178 60.03 93.27 -27.52
C ARG A 178 61.04 93.51 -28.63
N ARG A 179 61.52 92.44 -29.29
CA ARG A 179 62.44 92.56 -30.44
C ARG A 179 61.78 93.30 -31.60
N LEU A 180 60.52 93.00 -31.90
CA LEU A 180 59.74 93.69 -32.93
C LEU A 180 59.51 95.17 -32.57
N ALA A 181 59.19 95.50 -31.32
CA ALA A 181 59.03 96.87 -30.85
C ALA A 181 60.34 97.66 -30.95
N ASN A 182 61.47 97.06 -30.56
CA ASN A 182 62.79 97.66 -30.72
C ASN A 182 63.16 97.88 -32.20
N LEU A 183 62.82 96.94 -33.08
CA LEU A 183 63.01 97.11 -34.52
C LEU A 183 62.12 98.22 -35.08
N ARG A 184 60.86 98.31 -34.63
CA ARG A 184 59.95 99.39 -35.02
C ARG A 184 60.47 100.76 -34.58
N LEU A 185 61.01 100.89 -33.37
CA LEU A 185 61.67 102.12 -32.92
C LEU A 185 62.89 102.48 -33.79
N LYS A 186 63.76 101.51 -34.10
CA LYS A 186 64.89 101.73 -35.03
C LYS A 186 64.46 102.12 -36.44
N ILE A 187 63.32 101.61 -36.91
CA ILE A 187 62.76 101.97 -38.22
C ILE A 187 62.20 103.39 -38.18
N LEU A 188 61.53 103.79 -37.09
CA LEU A 188 61.04 105.16 -36.89
C LEU A 188 62.18 106.19 -36.85
N ASP A 189 63.35 105.84 -36.30
CA ASP A 189 64.54 106.69 -36.32
C ASP A 189 65.07 106.94 -37.75
N ILE A 190 64.82 106.02 -38.69
CA ILE A 190 65.27 106.10 -40.09
C ILE A 190 64.18 106.70 -40.99
N VAL A 191 62.90 106.44 -40.70
CA VAL A 191 61.73 106.88 -41.47
C VAL A 191 60.64 107.37 -40.49
N PRO A 192 60.57 108.69 -40.23
CA PRO A 192 59.68 109.25 -39.20
C PRO A 192 58.17 109.08 -39.47
N ASP A 193 57.78 108.92 -40.74
CA ASP A 193 56.38 108.81 -41.16
C ASP A 193 55.82 107.38 -41.12
N PHE A 194 56.59 106.41 -40.64
CA PHE A 194 56.14 105.02 -40.53
C PHE A 194 55.18 104.83 -39.34
N GLN A 195 53.88 104.67 -39.60
CA GLN A 195 52.90 104.27 -38.59
C GLN A 195 52.76 102.74 -38.51
N PRO A 196 53.09 102.10 -37.37
CA PRO A 196 52.86 100.68 -37.19
C PRO A 196 51.37 100.40 -37.03
N CYS A 197 50.77 99.57 -37.89
CA CYS A 197 49.45 99.01 -37.62
C CYS A 197 49.51 98.12 -36.37
N PHE A 198 48.78 98.50 -35.32
CA PHE A 198 48.52 97.64 -34.19
C PHE A 198 47.58 96.52 -34.62
N SER A 199 47.97 95.27 -34.40
CA SER A 199 47.01 94.17 -34.40
C SER A 199 46.14 94.35 -33.16
N VAL A 200 44.87 94.68 -33.39
CA VAL A 200 43.80 94.59 -32.39
C VAL A 200 43.65 93.12 -32.00
N GLU A 201 43.62 92.90 -30.69
CA GLU A 201 43.40 91.67 -29.91
C GLU A 201 43.18 90.34 -30.66
#